data_AF-A0A923XL89-F1
#
_entry.id   AF-A0A923XL89-F1
#
_cell.length_a   1.000
_cell.length_b   1.000
_cell.length_c   1.000
_cell.angle_alpha   90.00
_cell.angle_beta   90.00
_cell.angle_gamma   90.00
#
_symmetry.space_group_name_H-M   'P 1'
#
loop_
_entity.id
_entity.type
_entity.pdbx_description
1 polymer ?
#
loop_
_entity_poly.entity_id
_entity_poly.type
_entity_poly.pdbx_seq_one_letter_code
_entity_poly.pdbx_strand_id
1 'polypeptide(L)'
;MDQKQKDTVKVVGGMALLMIGKKAEGLGLFAKGVFDLEKIYKENHPDLEPGIKARWDNAVQFYEQTHQNETNRTLHRLGIPLIVGGAIGLIAAKPYKRAWLLSASAFTVGWAMNIVGHSGYEKKKPAFTEDPLSFIAGPVWDLQQILNKTERISE
;
A
#
# COMPACT_ATOMS: atom_id res chain seq x y z
N MET A 1 2.33 23.15 2.30
CA MET A 1 2.29 21.74 1.86
C MET A 1 3.04 21.64 0.55
N ASP A 2 4.10 20.83 0.51
CA ASP A 2 4.88 20.59 -0.72
C ASP A 2 4.08 19.74 -1.72
N GLN A 3 4.61 19.55 -2.94
CA GLN A 3 3.91 18.85 -4.01
C GLN A 3 3.69 17.37 -3.69
N LYS A 4 4.70 16.69 -3.12
CA LYS A 4 4.62 15.29 -2.68
C LYS A 4 3.53 15.08 -1.64
N GLN A 5 3.40 16.00 -0.69
CA GLN A 5 2.33 15.99 0.31
C GLN A 5 0.95 16.19 -0.35
N LYS A 6 0.82 17.09 -1.33
CA LYS A 6 -0.44 17.24 -2.10
C LYS A 6 -0.82 15.95 -2.83
N ASP A 7 0.15 15.26 -3.41
CA ASP A 7 -0.11 14.04 -4.18
C ASP A 7 -0.39 12.83 -3.27
N THR A 8 0.25 12.80 -2.10
CA THR A 8 -0.13 11.88 -1.01
C THR A 8 -1.58 12.12 -0.55
N VAL A 9 -1.99 13.38 -0.43
CA VAL A 9 -3.39 13.73 -0.11
C VAL A 9 -4.36 13.26 -1.20
N LYS A 10 -3.97 13.29 -2.48
CA LYS A 10 -4.80 12.70 -3.57
C LYS A 10 -4.96 11.20 -3.37
N VAL A 11 -3.88 10.48 -3.07
CA VAL A 11 -3.93 9.03 -2.81
C VAL A 11 -4.89 8.72 -1.66
N VAL A 12 -4.69 9.34 -0.50
CA VAL A 12 -5.55 9.11 0.69
C VAL A 12 -6.98 9.59 0.45
N GLY A 13 -7.16 10.72 -0.23
CA GLY A 13 -8.46 11.25 -0.62
C GLY A 13 -9.22 10.32 -1.56
N GLY A 14 -8.53 9.67 -2.49
CA GLY A 14 -9.11 8.65 -3.37
C GLY A 14 -9.62 7.44 -2.59
N MET A 15 -8.85 6.96 -1.60
CA MET A 15 -9.29 5.91 -0.68
C MET A 15 -10.52 6.34 0.12
N ALA A 16 -10.54 7.57 0.65
CA ALA A 16 -11.67 8.10 1.40
C ALA A 16 -12.94 8.21 0.54
N LEU A 17 -12.82 8.67 -0.71
CA LEU A 17 -13.93 8.72 -1.66
C LEU A 17 -14.49 7.32 -1.98
N LEU A 18 -13.61 6.33 -2.17
CA LEU A 18 -14.01 4.94 -2.34
C LEU A 18 -14.79 4.42 -1.12
N MET A 19 -14.32 4.76 0.07
CA MET A 19 -14.94 4.43 1.37
C MET A 19 -16.27 5.14 1.65
N ILE A 20 -16.67 6.12 0.85
CA ILE A 20 -18.00 6.74 0.93
C ILE A 20 -18.87 6.43 -0.30
N GLY A 21 -18.46 5.48 -1.13
CA GLY A 21 -19.24 5.00 -2.27
C GLY A 21 -19.05 5.77 -3.59
N LYS A 22 -18.19 6.80 -3.61
CA LYS A 22 -17.82 7.56 -4.81
C LYS A 22 -16.71 6.83 -5.57
N LYS A 23 -17.05 5.69 -6.16
CA LYS A 23 -16.07 4.73 -6.71
C LYS A 23 -15.23 5.31 -7.84
N ALA A 24 -15.87 5.93 -8.83
CA ALA A 24 -15.19 6.43 -10.02
C ALA A 24 -14.24 7.58 -9.66
N GLU A 25 -14.72 8.54 -8.87
CA GLU A 25 -13.92 9.67 -8.38
C GLU A 25 -12.80 9.20 -7.46
N GLY A 26 -13.09 8.24 -6.58
CA GLY A 26 -12.10 7.68 -5.65
C GLY A 26 -10.97 6.97 -6.36
N LEU A 27 -11.29 6.08 -7.31
CA LEU A 27 -10.29 5.37 -8.11
C LEU A 27 -9.50 6.33 -9.01
N GLY A 28 -10.17 7.30 -9.64
CA GLY A 28 -9.51 8.30 -10.48
C GLY A 28 -8.54 9.17 -9.70
N LEU A 29 -8.94 9.67 -8.53
CA LEU A 29 -8.10 10.50 -7.67
C LEU A 29 -6.92 9.70 -7.09
N PHE A 30 -7.16 8.46 -6.67
CA PHE A 30 -6.13 7.55 -6.20
C PHE A 30 -5.07 7.29 -7.30
N ALA A 31 -5.51 6.90 -8.50
CA ALA A 31 -4.62 6.61 -9.62
C ALA A 31 -3.79 7.83 -10.02
N LYS A 32 -4.42 9.01 -10.07
CA LYS A 32 -3.73 10.28 -10.32
C LYS A 32 -2.67 10.54 -9.25
N GLY A 33 -3.01 10.37 -7.97
CA GLY A 33 -2.06 10.55 -6.86
C GLY A 33 -0.85 9.62 -6.96
N VAL A 34 -1.06 8.34 -7.24
CA VAL A 34 0.04 7.36 -7.39
C VAL A 34 0.92 7.71 -8.59
N PHE A 35 0.33 8.09 -9.73
CA PHE A 35 1.08 8.51 -10.92
C PHE A 35 1.91 9.77 -10.66
N ASP A 36 1.31 10.79 -10.04
CA ASP A 36 1.98 12.04 -9.71
C ASP A 36 3.14 11.79 -8.71
N LEU A 37 2.95 10.91 -7.71
CA LEU A 37 4.02 10.50 -6.80
C LEU A 37 5.15 9.75 -7.51
N GLU A 38 4.84 8.87 -8.47
CA GLU A 38 5.87 8.12 -9.21
C GLU A 38 6.72 9.05 -10.08
N LYS A 39 6.09 10.09 -10.64
CA LYS A 39 6.82 11.13 -11.37
C LYS A 39 7.80 11.87 -10.45
N ILE A 40 7.33 12.30 -9.28
CA ILE A 40 8.18 12.97 -8.28
C ILE A 40 9.30 12.05 -7.78
N TYR A 41 9.00 10.77 -7.58
CA TYR A 41 10.01 9.78 -7.20
C TYR A 41 11.15 9.76 -8.24
N LYS A 42 10.83 9.61 -9.53
CA LYS A 42 11.84 9.60 -10.60
C LYS A 42 12.62 10.91 -10.72
N GLU A 43 11.96 12.05 -10.56
CA GLU A 43 12.62 13.36 -10.57
C GLU A 43 13.65 13.51 -9.44
N ASN A 44 13.38 12.90 -8.28
CA ASN A 44 14.28 12.93 -7.12
C ASN A 44 15.37 11.85 -7.15
N HIS A 45 15.32 10.91 -8.09
CA HIS A 45 16.31 9.83 -8.27
C HIS A 45 16.87 9.85 -9.70
N PRO A 46 17.64 10.89 -10.08
CA PRO A 46 18.17 11.02 -11.45
C PRO A 46 19.18 9.92 -11.81
N ASP A 47 19.72 9.23 -10.81
CA ASP A 47 20.62 8.09 -10.88
C ASP A 47 19.89 6.74 -11.00
N LEU A 48 18.55 6.74 -10.98
CA LEU A 48 17.76 5.52 -11.11
C LEU A 48 17.99 4.87 -12.48
N GLU A 49 18.51 3.64 -12.45
CA GLU A 49 18.67 2.82 -13.64
C GLU A 49 17.33 2.66 -14.40
N PRO A 50 17.33 2.80 -15.74
CA PRO A 50 16.11 2.73 -16.52
C PRO A 50 15.52 1.32 -16.52
N GLY A 51 14.19 1.26 -16.60
CA GLY A 51 13.44 0.02 -16.80
C GLY A 51 12.68 -0.49 -15.57
N ILE A 52 11.70 -1.35 -15.82
CA ILE A 52 10.76 -1.83 -14.80
C ILE A 52 11.47 -2.70 -13.77
N LYS A 53 12.44 -3.54 -14.20
CA LYS A 53 13.19 -4.40 -13.30
C LYS A 53 13.98 -3.59 -12.27
N ALA A 54 14.74 -2.60 -12.72
CA ALA A 54 15.50 -1.72 -11.83
C ALA A 54 14.58 -0.98 -10.85
N ARG A 55 13.45 -0.45 -11.34
CA ARG A 55 12.46 0.22 -10.49
C ARG A 55 11.85 -0.72 -9.44
N TRP A 56 11.57 -1.96 -9.82
CA TRP A 56 11.06 -3.02 -8.94
C TRP A 56 12.08 -3.40 -7.86
N ASP A 57 13.33 -3.66 -8.26
CA ASP A 57 14.41 -4.04 -7.35
C ASP A 57 14.64 -2.93 -6.29
N ASN A 58 14.64 -1.66 -6.71
CA ASN A 58 14.72 -0.52 -5.81
C ASN A 58 13.54 -0.45 -4.82
N ALA A 59 12.31 -0.67 -5.30
CA ALA A 59 11.13 -0.64 -4.45
C ALA A 59 11.14 -1.78 -3.40
N VAL A 60 11.55 -2.97 -3.80
CA VAL A 60 11.70 -4.13 -2.90
C VAL A 60 12.79 -3.84 -1.87
N GLN A 61 13.96 -3.37 -2.30
CA GLN A 61 15.07 -3.06 -1.41
C GLN A 61 14.70 -1.96 -0.41
N PHE A 62 14.03 -0.90 -0.86
CA PHE A 62 13.53 0.16 0.00
C PHE A 62 12.51 -0.38 1.02
N TYR A 63 11.56 -1.22 0.57
CA TYR A 63 10.58 -1.84 1.47
C TYR A 63 11.26 -2.69 2.53
N GLU A 64 12.19 -3.56 2.13
CA GLU A 64 12.96 -4.41 3.05
C GLU A 64 13.69 -3.55 4.09
N GLN A 65 14.46 -2.55 3.68
CA GLN A 65 15.20 -1.67 4.60
C GLN A 65 14.30 -0.86 5.55
N THR A 66 13.03 -0.64 5.18
CA THR A 66 12.09 0.16 5.97
C THR A 66 11.14 -0.67 6.84
N HIS A 67 11.11 -2.00 6.67
CA HIS A 67 10.27 -2.92 7.42
C HIS A 67 11.10 -4.06 8.01
N GLN A 68 11.82 -3.76 9.09
CA GLN A 68 12.73 -4.71 9.76
C GLN A 68 12.12 -5.26 11.06
N ASN A 69 11.25 -4.49 11.71
CA ASN A 69 10.60 -4.89 12.96
C ASN A 69 9.57 -6.01 12.71
N GLU A 70 9.71 -7.12 13.44
CA GLU A 70 8.87 -8.30 13.27
C GLU A 70 7.39 -8.05 13.57
N THR A 71 7.08 -7.19 14.55
CA THR A 71 5.70 -6.83 14.88
C THR A 71 5.07 -6.01 13.77
N ASN A 72 5.79 -5.01 13.24
CA ASN A 72 5.33 -4.26 12.07
C ASN A 72 5.08 -5.19 10.87
N ARG A 73 6.03 -6.07 10.55
CA ARG A 73 5.87 -7.05 9.46
C ARG A 73 4.68 -7.99 9.70
N THR A 74 4.44 -8.42 10.92
CA THR A 74 3.29 -9.29 11.25
C THR A 74 1.97 -8.55 11.08
N LEU A 75 1.89 -7.29 11.54
CA LEU A 75 0.72 -6.44 11.31
C LEU A 75 0.48 -6.22 9.82
N HIS A 76 1.53 -6.03 9.02
CA HIS A 76 1.44 -5.95 7.55
C HIS A 76 0.91 -7.25 6.92
N ARG A 77 1.44 -8.42 7.31
CA ARG A 77 0.99 -9.71 6.77
C ARG A 77 -0.50 -9.97 7.02
N LEU A 78 -1.06 -9.43 8.11
CA LEU A 78 -2.49 -9.54 8.41
C LEU A 78 -3.30 -8.39 7.78
N GLY A 79 -2.78 -7.17 7.83
CA GLY A 79 -3.45 -5.97 7.36
C GLY A 79 -3.54 -5.88 5.84
N ILE A 80 -2.51 -6.29 5.11
CA ILE A 80 -2.49 -6.27 3.64
C ILE A 80 -3.64 -7.10 3.03
N PRO A 81 -3.87 -8.38 3.42
CA PRO A 81 -5.02 -9.14 2.95
C PRO A 81 -6.37 -8.45 3.22
N LEU A 82 -6.53 -7.83 4.40
CA LEU A 82 -7.74 -7.10 4.76
C LEU A 82 -7.93 -5.85 3.90
N ILE A 83 -6.85 -5.10 3.64
CA ILE A 83 -6.87 -3.93 2.74
C ILE A 83 -7.22 -4.36 1.32
N VAL A 84 -6.54 -5.36 0.77
CA VAL A 84 -6.76 -5.82 -0.61
C VAL A 84 -8.17 -6.37 -0.78
N GLY A 85 -8.59 -7.29 0.09
CA GLY A 85 -9.94 -7.87 0.05
C GLY A 85 -11.03 -6.82 0.29
N GLY A 86 -10.81 -5.92 1.25
CA GLY A 86 -11.71 -4.79 1.52
C GLY A 86 -11.84 -3.84 0.33
N ALA A 87 -10.73 -3.50 -0.34
CA ALA A 87 -10.74 -2.66 -1.53
C ALA A 87 -11.51 -3.31 -2.68
N ILE A 88 -11.28 -4.60 -2.96
CA ILE A 88 -12.02 -5.36 -3.97
C ILE A 88 -13.51 -5.33 -3.65
N GLY A 89 -13.89 -5.59 -2.40
CA GLY A 89 -15.28 -5.57 -1.96
C GLY A 89 -15.93 -4.18 -2.06
N LEU A 90 -15.21 -3.11 -1.72
CA LEU A 90 -15.67 -1.72 -1.89
C LEU A 90 -15.95 -1.38 -3.36
N ILE A 91 -15.11 -1.88 -4.27
CA ILE A 91 -15.25 -1.69 -5.72
C ILE A 91 -16.40 -2.53 -6.27
N ALA A 92 -16.52 -3.80 -5.87
CA ALA A 92 -17.49 -4.73 -6.43
C ALA A 92 -18.91 -4.58 -5.85
N ALA A 93 -19.04 -4.37 -4.54
CA ALA A 93 -20.34 -4.39 -3.86
C ALA A 93 -21.11 -3.07 -4.00
N LYS A 94 -22.45 -3.12 -3.98
CA LYS A 94 -23.28 -1.91 -3.97
C LYS A 94 -23.05 -1.11 -2.67
N PRO A 95 -22.79 0.22 -2.74
CA PRO A 95 -22.56 1.05 -1.56
C PRO A 95 -23.63 0.89 -0.49
N TYR A 96 -23.19 0.94 0.78
CA TYR A 96 -24.03 0.87 1.99
C TYR A 96 -24.83 -0.44 2.18
N LYS A 97 -24.61 -1.46 1.35
CA LYS A 97 -25.13 -2.82 1.59
C LYS A 97 -24.19 -3.59 2.52
N ARG A 98 -24.71 -4.67 3.13
CA ARG A 98 -23.96 -5.49 4.10
C ARG A 98 -22.56 -5.87 3.60
N ALA A 99 -22.45 -6.38 2.37
CA ALA A 99 -21.16 -6.76 1.80
C ALA A 99 -20.19 -5.56 1.68
N TRP A 100 -20.69 -4.39 1.27
CA TRP A 100 -19.89 -3.18 1.17
C TRP A 100 -19.45 -2.66 2.54
N LEU A 101 -20.34 -2.69 3.55
CA LEU A 101 -20.02 -2.29 4.91
C LEU A 101 -18.96 -3.22 5.54
N LEU A 102 -19.09 -4.53 5.35
CA LEU A 102 -18.07 -5.50 5.77
C LEU A 102 -16.73 -5.25 5.08
N SER A 103 -16.76 -4.91 3.78
CA SER A 103 -15.55 -4.58 3.01
C SER A 103 -14.90 -3.29 3.49
N ALA A 104 -15.71 -2.27 3.79
CA ALA A 104 -15.26 -1.02 4.38
C ALA A 104 -14.63 -1.25 5.76
N SER A 105 -15.25 -2.06 6.61
CA SER A 105 -14.70 -2.44 7.92
C SER A 105 -13.37 -3.18 7.77
N ALA A 106 -13.28 -4.18 6.88
CA ALA A 106 -12.04 -4.90 6.62
C ALA A 106 -10.93 -3.95 6.14
N PHE A 107 -11.25 -3.07 5.18
CA PHE A 107 -10.32 -2.08 4.66
C PHE A 107 -9.81 -1.15 5.76
N THR A 108 -10.70 -0.61 6.60
CA THR A 108 -10.34 0.27 7.72
C THR A 108 -9.49 -0.45 8.76
N VAL A 109 -9.86 -1.68 9.16
CA VAL A 109 -9.09 -2.46 10.14
C VAL A 109 -7.70 -2.78 9.61
N GLY A 110 -7.59 -3.22 8.36
CA GLY A 110 -6.30 -3.52 7.74
C GLY A 110 -5.37 -2.30 7.71
N TRP A 111 -5.89 -1.13 7.33
CA TRP A 111 -5.12 0.12 7.38
C TRP A 111 -4.72 0.50 8.79
N ALA A 112 -5.63 0.37 9.77
CA ALA A 112 -5.31 0.66 11.16
C ALA A 112 -4.16 -0.23 11.67
N MET A 113 -4.17 -1.52 11.33
CA MET A 113 -3.08 -2.44 11.68
C MET A 113 -1.74 -2.00 11.10
N ASN A 114 -1.68 -1.70 9.79
CA ASN A 114 -0.44 -1.27 9.13
C ASN A 114 0.06 0.07 9.68
N ILE A 115 -0.84 1.03 9.93
CA ILE A 115 -0.48 2.33 10.52
C ILE A 115 0.05 2.16 11.95
N VAL A 116 -0.55 1.28 12.76
CA VAL A 116 -0.05 0.95 14.10
C VAL A 116 1.33 0.31 14.00
N GLY A 117 1.56 -0.57 13.02
CA GLY A 117 2.88 -1.15 12.75
C GLY A 117 3.94 -0.06 12.48
N HIS A 118 3.65 0.79 11.51
CA HIS A 118 4.52 1.90 11.11
C HIS A 118 4.79 2.91 12.23
N SER A 119 3.73 3.39 12.91
CA SER A 119 3.83 4.45 13.92
C SER A 119 4.22 3.95 15.30
N GLY A 120 3.86 2.71 15.65
CA GLY A 120 4.13 2.08 16.94
C GLY A 120 5.56 1.53 17.03
N TYR A 121 6.03 0.87 15.98
CA TYR A 121 7.24 0.04 16.04
C TYR A 121 8.38 0.55 15.14
N GLU A 122 8.10 0.96 13.89
CA GLU A 122 9.15 1.51 13.00
C GLU A 122 9.39 3.01 13.20
N LYS A 123 8.42 3.74 13.76
CA LYS A 123 8.42 5.21 13.85
C LYS A 123 8.63 5.89 12.49
N LYS A 124 8.20 5.23 11.41
CA LYS A 124 8.29 5.70 10.03
C LYS A 124 6.89 5.93 9.45
N LYS A 125 6.80 6.76 8.42
CA LYS A 125 5.58 6.89 7.62
C LYS A 125 5.37 5.62 6.78
N PRO A 126 4.15 5.38 6.29
CA PRO A 126 3.92 4.32 5.30
C PRO A 126 4.87 4.47 4.10
N ALA A 127 5.53 3.38 3.70
CA ALA A 127 6.58 3.44 2.67
C ALA A 127 6.12 4.03 1.33
N PHE A 128 4.84 3.87 0.99
CA PHE A 128 4.28 4.40 -0.26
C PHE A 128 4.33 5.93 -0.36
N THR A 129 4.45 6.64 0.77
CA THR A 129 4.59 8.09 0.74
C THR A 129 5.96 8.51 0.22
N GLU A 130 6.96 7.64 0.33
CA GLU A 130 8.34 7.87 -0.13
C GLU A 130 8.58 7.22 -1.48
N ASP A 131 8.21 5.94 -1.62
CA ASP A 131 8.28 5.17 -2.86
C ASP A 131 6.89 4.62 -3.20
N PRO A 132 6.16 5.17 -4.18
CA PRO A 132 4.80 4.74 -4.48
C PRO A 132 4.69 3.30 -5.01
N LEU A 133 5.75 2.74 -5.62
CA LEU A 133 5.75 1.34 -6.08
C LEU A 133 5.82 0.36 -4.91
N SER A 134 6.34 0.77 -3.74
CA SER A 134 6.32 -0.04 -2.52
C SER A 134 4.90 -0.48 -2.10
N PHE A 135 3.86 0.24 -2.55
CA PHE A 135 2.46 -0.14 -2.38
C PHE A 135 2.13 -1.53 -2.94
N ILE A 136 2.86 -1.97 -3.99
CA ILE A 136 2.72 -3.28 -4.63
C ILE A 136 3.93 -4.17 -4.33
N ALA A 137 5.15 -3.62 -4.43
CA ALA A 137 6.37 -4.39 -4.24
C ALA A 137 6.46 -5.02 -2.84
N GLY A 138 6.07 -4.28 -1.80
CA GLY A 138 6.06 -4.78 -0.42
C GLY A 138 5.16 -6.01 -0.21
N PRO A 139 3.85 -5.93 -0.53
CA PRO A 139 2.94 -7.08 -0.49
C PRO A 139 3.43 -8.30 -1.26
N VAL A 140 3.99 -8.11 -2.47
CA VAL A 140 4.49 -9.22 -3.29
C VAL A 140 5.72 -9.86 -2.65
N TRP A 141 6.65 -9.06 -2.14
CA TRP A 141 7.83 -9.57 -1.45
C TRP A 141 7.46 -10.34 -0.16
N ASP A 142 6.56 -9.80 0.67
CA ASP A 142 6.12 -10.51 1.88
C ASP A 142 5.42 -11.82 1.55
N LEU A 143 4.63 -11.88 0.47
CA LEU A 143 4.03 -13.13 0.00
C LEU A 143 5.09 -14.14 -0.44
N GLN A 144 6.09 -13.73 -1.23
CA GLN A 144 7.20 -14.60 -1.64
C GLN A 144 7.94 -15.17 -0.42
N GLN A 145 8.20 -14.34 0.59
CA GLN A 145 8.88 -14.77 1.82
C GLN A 145 8.08 -15.83 2.60
N ILE A 146 6.74 -15.72 2.60
CA ILE A 146 5.86 -16.73 3.21
C ILE A 146 5.92 -18.04 2.41
N LEU A 147 5.76 -17.97 1.09
CA LEU A 147 5.76 -19.14 0.21
C LEU A 147 7.08 -19.91 0.30
N ASN A 148 8.21 -19.21 0.18
CA ASN A 148 9.55 -19.81 0.30
C ASN A 148 9.81 -20.43 1.68
N LYS A 149 9.18 -19.88 2.74
CA LYS A 149 9.25 -20.47 4.09
C LYS A 149 8.42 -21.74 4.18
N THR A 150 7.22 -21.74 3.58
CA THR A 150 6.35 -22.93 3.54
C THR A 150 7.01 -24.08 2.79
N GLU A 151 7.63 -23.82 1.64
CA GLU A 151 8.34 -24.83 0.85
C GLU A 151 9.46 -25.51 1.66
N ARG A 152 10.29 -24.72 2.35
CA ARG A 152 11.36 -25.26 3.22
C ARG A 152 10.87 -26.08 4.42
N ILE A 153 9.62 -25.93 4.85
CA ILE A 153 9.04 -26.72 5.96
C ILE A 153 8.42 -28.02 5.44
N SER A 154 8.04 -28.08 4.16
CA SER A 154 7.47 -29.26 3.52
C SER A 154 8.51 -30.25 2.97
N GLU A 155 9.77 -29.85 2.89
CA GLU A 155 10.94 -30.71 2.62
C GLU A 155 11.43 -31.42 3.90
#